data_AF-A0A4P6XJD3-F1
#
_entry.id   AF-A0A4P6XJD3-F1
#
_cell.length_a   1.000
_cell.length_b   1.000
_cell.length_c   1.000
_cell.angle_alpha   90.00
_cell.angle_beta   90.00
_cell.angle_gamma   90.00
#
_symmetry.space_group_name_H-M   'P 1'
#
loop_
_entity.id
_entity.type
_entity.pdbx_description
1 polymer ?
#
loop_
_entity_poly.entity_id
_entity_poly.type
_entity_poly.pdbx_seq_one_letter_code
_entity_poly.pdbx_strand_id
1 'polypeptide(L)'
;MSLILYETSTRTSVKLVKDKDSFRARLIRGETVNSEGVPFINRDSMILHQYEIYVLDSTKSGSELRTKDSGVYGRILQPLFDDLFQVQHEYIATTTPTSIAEFSSGLKSQGKPILMIFVAGDTSIGEFVNSLSTNTKGSIRVFVIPAGTGNSLALSLGVTDEAKAVQRIFTHTNENVSPFHLYSASFPKGSVVLENTGKSRQLSNPILFVVVASWAFHASLVADSDSEAMRKHGIGRFKVAAHQNLSRRQEYDGELIVSDKNGAMTVHKGPFAYLVITPSQKFEPTFKILPKGNIYNSDLYVVGFKTEENSDYILDIMKKVYDNGSHVADERVFYDQVNAEMTITLLLGQNRDLQKRRFCIDGATVIVPNVENSSVIIGYYGSRVNEWHLSVVS
;
A
#
# COMPACT_ATOMS: atom_id res chain seq x y z
N MET A 1 -9.69 -15.37 -23.84
CA MET A 1 -8.72 -14.51 -24.56
C MET A 1 -9.36 -13.14 -24.66
N SER A 2 -8.84 -12.15 -23.94
CA SER A 2 -9.37 -10.78 -23.96
C SER A 2 -8.46 -9.91 -24.81
N LEU A 3 -9.03 -9.16 -25.76
CA LEU A 3 -8.32 -8.08 -26.44
C LEU A 3 -8.19 -6.91 -25.47
N ILE A 4 -6.96 -6.49 -25.18
CA ILE A 4 -6.70 -5.47 -24.16
C ILE A 4 -6.29 -4.12 -24.74
N LEU A 5 -5.57 -4.10 -25.87
CA LEU A 5 -5.25 -2.87 -26.59
C LEU A 5 -4.89 -3.20 -28.05
N TYR A 6 -4.91 -2.18 -28.90
CA TYR A 6 -4.47 -2.27 -30.28
C TYR A 6 -3.38 -1.22 -30.57
N GLU A 7 -2.24 -1.67 -31.06
CA GLU A 7 -1.15 -0.80 -31.46
C GLU A 7 -1.26 -0.47 -32.96
N THR A 8 -1.37 0.82 -33.27
CA THR A 8 -1.78 1.29 -34.61
C THR A 8 -0.66 1.33 -35.64
N SER A 9 0.60 1.55 -35.23
CA SER A 9 1.72 1.72 -36.18
C SER A 9 2.12 0.41 -36.83
N THR A 10 2.11 -0.69 -36.07
CA THR A 10 2.43 -2.05 -36.51
C THR A 10 1.20 -2.89 -36.82
N ARG A 11 -0.01 -2.33 -36.59
CA ARG A 11 -1.30 -3.02 -36.71
C ARG A 11 -1.31 -4.32 -35.89
N THR A 12 -1.04 -4.20 -34.60
CA THR A 12 -0.88 -5.35 -33.70
C THR A 12 -1.93 -5.32 -32.59
N SER A 13 -2.75 -6.36 -32.53
CA SER A 13 -3.64 -6.62 -31.41
C SER A 13 -2.88 -7.27 -30.26
N VAL A 14 -3.03 -6.73 -29.05
CA VAL A 14 -2.52 -7.34 -27.83
C VAL A 14 -3.65 -8.05 -27.11
N LYS A 15 -3.52 -9.36 -26.96
CA LYS A 15 -4.49 -10.18 -26.23
C LYS A 15 -3.86 -10.82 -25.01
N LEU A 16 -4.59 -10.86 -23.90
CA LEU A 16 -4.23 -11.70 -22.76
C LEU A 16 -4.86 -13.08 -22.92
N VAL A 17 -4.01 -14.11 -22.98
CA VAL A 17 -4.40 -15.51 -23.10
C VAL A 17 -4.14 -16.18 -21.76
N LYS A 18 -5.13 -16.92 -21.26
CA LYS A 18 -4.96 -17.71 -20.04
C LYS A 18 -3.94 -18.82 -20.31
N ASP A 19 -2.90 -18.88 -19.48
CA ASP A 19 -1.89 -19.92 -19.44
C ASP A 19 -1.84 -20.48 -18.01
N LYS A 20 -2.42 -21.67 -17.83
CA LYS A 20 -2.71 -22.28 -16.53
C LYS A 20 -3.49 -21.31 -15.63
N ASP A 21 -2.88 -20.84 -14.55
CA ASP A 21 -3.48 -19.94 -13.55
C ASP A 21 -3.10 -18.47 -13.77
N SER A 22 -2.41 -18.15 -14.87
CA SER A 22 -1.92 -16.81 -15.19
C SER A 22 -2.35 -16.34 -16.58
N PHE A 23 -2.00 -15.11 -16.96
CA PHE A 23 -2.18 -14.60 -18.32
C PHE A 23 -0.85 -14.35 -19.04
N ARG A 24 -0.81 -14.49 -20.35
CA ARG A 24 0.35 -14.09 -21.17
C ARG A 24 -0.08 -13.16 -22.28
N ALA A 25 0.77 -12.18 -22.57
CA ALA A 25 0.59 -11.32 -23.73
C ALA A 25 0.79 -12.14 -25.01
N ARG A 26 -0.16 -12.02 -25.94
CA ARG A 26 -0.05 -12.54 -27.30
C ARG A 26 -0.24 -11.40 -28.28
N LEU A 27 0.78 -11.20 -29.11
CA LEU A 27 0.82 -10.20 -30.16
C LEU A 27 0.29 -10.81 -31.46
N ILE A 28 -0.71 -10.19 -32.07
CA ILE A 28 -1.34 -10.68 -33.30
C ILE A 28 -1.37 -9.53 -34.32
N ARG A 29 -0.57 -9.65 -35.37
CA ARG A 29 -0.60 -8.70 -36.49
C ARG A 29 -1.86 -8.88 -37.33
N GLY A 30 -2.44 -7.78 -37.77
CA GLY A 30 -3.63 -7.76 -38.60
C GLY A 30 -4.54 -6.59 -38.26
N GLU A 31 -5.60 -6.43 -39.04
CA GLU A 31 -6.61 -5.41 -38.76
C GLU A 31 -7.37 -5.75 -37.48
N THR A 32 -7.64 -4.74 -36.66
CA THR A 32 -8.46 -4.91 -35.47
C THR A 32 -9.92 -4.99 -35.84
N VAL A 33 -10.66 -5.82 -35.09
CA VAL A 33 -12.12 -5.75 -35.10
C VAL A 33 -12.49 -4.63 -34.14
N ASN A 34 -13.24 -3.64 -34.64
CA ASN A 34 -13.70 -2.53 -33.81
C ASN A 34 -14.44 -3.11 -32.59
N SER A 35 -13.86 -2.93 -31.41
CA SER A 35 -14.34 -3.49 -30.16
C SER A 35 -14.46 -2.35 -29.18
N GLU A 36 -15.68 -2.13 -28.71
CA GLU A 36 -16.00 -1.06 -27.79
C GLU A 36 -15.14 -1.17 -26.52
N GLY A 37 -14.52 -0.07 -26.11
CA GLY A 37 -13.67 0.00 -24.92
C GLY A 37 -12.23 -0.50 -25.08
N VAL A 38 -11.78 -0.90 -26.28
CA VAL A 38 -10.38 -1.26 -26.52
C VAL A 38 -9.57 -0.01 -26.93
N PRO A 39 -8.51 0.37 -26.18
CA PRO A 39 -7.71 1.53 -26.51
C PRO A 39 -6.84 1.31 -27.75
N PHE A 40 -6.74 2.35 -28.56
CA PHE A 40 -5.87 2.44 -29.73
C PHE A 40 -4.64 3.27 -29.36
N ILE A 41 -3.46 2.70 -29.55
CA ILE A 41 -2.21 3.27 -29.06
C ILE A 41 -1.24 3.35 -30.23
N ASN A 42 -0.66 4.53 -30.46
CA ASN A 42 0.43 4.68 -31.40
C ASN A 42 1.75 4.64 -30.61
N ARG A 43 2.59 3.65 -30.88
CA ARG A 43 3.85 3.45 -30.15
C ARG A 43 4.76 4.68 -30.18
N ASP A 44 4.74 5.46 -31.26
CA ASP A 44 5.68 6.57 -31.47
C ASP A 44 5.24 7.85 -30.73
N SER A 45 3.96 7.93 -30.32
CA SER A 45 3.40 9.10 -29.62
C SER A 45 3.11 8.83 -28.13
N MET A 46 3.54 7.70 -27.59
CA MET A 46 3.26 7.35 -26.20
C MET A 46 4.08 8.19 -25.22
N ILE A 47 3.47 8.53 -24.10
CA ILE A 47 4.13 9.26 -23.01
C ILE A 47 5.27 8.45 -22.36
N LEU A 48 5.26 7.12 -22.49
CA LEU A 48 6.28 6.24 -21.92
C LEU A 48 7.70 6.58 -22.39
N HIS A 49 7.88 7.07 -23.62
CA HIS A 49 9.18 7.48 -24.15
C HIS A 49 9.78 8.73 -23.47
N GLN A 50 8.96 9.43 -22.68
CA GLN A 50 9.37 10.60 -21.92
C GLN A 50 9.96 10.23 -20.55
N TYR A 51 9.89 8.96 -20.15
CA TYR A 51 10.34 8.51 -18.83
C TYR A 51 11.62 7.67 -18.86
N GLU A 52 12.28 7.66 -17.72
CA GLU A 52 13.11 6.52 -17.30
C GLU A 52 12.20 5.50 -16.61
N ILE A 53 12.11 4.28 -17.14
CA ILE A 53 11.17 3.27 -16.62
C ILE A 53 11.91 2.20 -15.84
N TYR A 54 11.44 1.97 -14.62
CA TYR A 54 11.91 0.89 -13.76
C TYR A 54 10.73 0.01 -13.36
N VAL A 55 10.91 -1.30 -13.47
CA VAL A 55 9.95 -2.30 -13.00
C VAL A 55 10.54 -2.98 -11.77
N LEU A 56 10.06 -2.62 -10.60
CA LEU A 56 10.44 -3.23 -9.32
C LEU A 56 9.49 -4.39 -9.00
N ASP A 57 10.00 -5.61 -9.06
CA ASP A 57 9.24 -6.83 -8.74
C ASP A 57 9.66 -7.38 -7.37
N SER A 58 8.70 -7.32 -6.43
CA SER A 58 8.84 -7.93 -5.11
C SER A 58 8.58 -9.43 -5.21
N THR A 59 9.56 -10.19 -5.69
CA THR A 59 9.44 -11.61 -6.11
C THR A 59 8.90 -12.57 -5.05
N LYS A 60 8.94 -12.18 -3.77
CA LYS A 60 8.41 -12.94 -2.62
C LYS A 60 7.07 -12.43 -2.09
N SER A 61 6.51 -11.37 -2.68
CA SER A 61 5.16 -10.90 -2.34
C SER A 61 4.09 -11.89 -2.83
N GLY A 62 3.01 -12.07 -2.08
CA GLY A 62 1.92 -12.98 -2.46
C GLY A 62 2.15 -14.43 -2.04
N SER A 63 1.33 -15.35 -2.56
CA SER A 63 1.36 -16.78 -2.21
C SER A 63 2.35 -17.62 -3.03
N GLU A 64 2.89 -17.07 -4.12
CA GLU A 64 3.76 -17.78 -5.05
C GLU A 64 5.08 -17.04 -5.25
N LEU A 65 6.18 -17.79 -5.26
CA LEU A 65 7.48 -17.27 -5.66
C LEU A 65 7.44 -16.95 -7.16
N ARG A 66 7.64 -15.67 -7.49
CA ARG A 66 7.73 -15.23 -8.88
C ARG A 66 9.17 -15.20 -9.35
N THR A 67 9.39 -15.68 -10.57
CA THR A 67 10.62 -15.41 -11.32
C THR A 67 10.35 -14.29 -12.30
N LYS A 68 11.40 -13.77 -12.93
CA LYS A 68 11.30 -12.81 -14.03
C LYS A 68 10.28 -13.27 -15.09
N ASP A 69 10.35 -14.54 -15.48
CA ASP A 69 9.54 -15.12 -16.57
C ASP A 69 8.12 -15.50 -16.15
N SER A 70 7.92 -15.87 -14.88
CA SER A 70 6.59 -16.25 -14.35
C SER A 70 5.81 -15.05 -13.82
N GLY A 71 6.45 -13.92 -13.55
CA GLY A 71 5.82 -12.69 -13.12
C GLY A 71 5.11 -11.92 -14.25
N VAL A 72 4.34 -10.90 -13.86
CA VAL A 72 3.66 -9.99 -14.81
C VAL A 72 4.66 -9.33 -15.75
N TYR A 73 5.87 -9.05 -15.24
CA TYR A 73 6.95 -8.52 -16.04
C TYR A 73 7.25 -9.41 -17.26
N GLY A 74 7.77 -10.63 -17.08
CA GLY A 74 8.17 -11.47 -18.22
C GLY A 74 7.00 -11.98 -19.06
N ARG A 75 5.84 -12.25 -18.44
CA ARG A 75 4.66 -12.76 -19.16
C ARG A 75 3.97 -11.71 -20.02
N ILE A 76 4.05 -10.44 -19.65
CA ILE A 76 3.22 -9.39 -20.22
C ILE A 76 4.02 -8.12 -20.53
N LEU A 77 4.63 -7.48 -19.53
CA LEU A 77 5.26 -6.17 -19.75
C LEU A 77 6.47 -6.26 -20.67
N GLN A 78 7.33 -7.26 -20.49
CA GLN A 78 8.57 -7.39 -21.25
C GLN A 78 8.29 -7.56 -22.76
N PRO A 79 7.43 -8.50 -23.23
CA PRO A 79 7.09 -8.56 -24.66
C PRO A 79 6.47 -7.27 -25.19
N LEU A 80 5.69 -6.56 -24.36
CA LEU A 80 5.10 -5.28 -24.78
C LEU A 80 6.15 -4.18 -24.90
N PHE A 81 7.06 -4.06 -23.94
CA PHE A 81 8.13 -3.07 -23.95
C PHE A 81 9.17 -3.37 -25.03
N ASP A 82 9.65 -4.61 -25.13
CA ASP A 82 10.74 -4.98 -26.05
C ASP A 82 10.23 -5.12 -27.50
N ASP A 83 9.20 -5.94 -27.71
CA ASP A 83 8.85 -6.39 -29.06
C ASP A 83 7.86 -5.46 -29.78
N LEU A 84 6.93 -4.86 -29.03
CA LEU A 84 5.84 -4.06 -29.60
C LEU A 84 6.14 -2.56 -29.57
N PHE A 85 6.33 -2.04 -28.36
CA PHE A 85 6.37 -0.60 -28.11
C PHE A 85 7.78 0.01 -28.11
N GLN A 86 8.82 -0.81 -28.06
CA GLN A 86 10.23 -0.41 -28.11
C GLN A 86 10.58 0.60 -27.00
N VAL A 87 10.13 0.32 -25.78
CA VAL A 87 10.30 1.17 -24.60
C VAL A 87 11.48 0.66 -23.77
N GLN A 88 12.50 1.51 -23.62
CA GLN A 88 13.63 1.23 -22.73
C GLN A 88 13.18 1.19 -21.28
N HIS A 89 13.60 0.15 -20.56
CA HIS A 89 13.25 -0.04 -19.17
C HIS A 89 14.29 -0.90 -18.45
N GLU A 90 14.32 -0.80 -17.12
CA GLU A 90 15.14 -1.65 -16.25
C GLU A 90 14.25 -2.52 -15.35
N TYR A 91 14.62 -3.79 -15.20
CA TYR A 91 13.93 -4.73 -14.33
C TYR A 91 14.74 -4.97 -13.06
N ILE A 92 14.10 -4.76 -11.91
CA ILE A 92 14.70 -4.89 -10.59
C ILE A 92 13.96 -5.96 -9.81
N ALA A 93 14.60 -7.11 -9.59
CA ALA A 93 14.05 -8.16 -8.75
C ALA A 93 14.53 -8.00 -7.31
N THR A 94 13.62 -8.05 -6.34
CA THR A 94 14.01 -8.18 -4.94
C THR A 94 14.56 -9.58 -4.68
N THR A 95 15.77 -9.69 -4.17
CA THR A 95 16.40 -10.99 -3.82
C THR A 95 16.69 -11.11 -2.32
N THR A 96 16.84 -9.97 -1.65
CA THR A 96 17.12 -9.83 -0.21
C THR A 96 16.08 -8.91 0.46
N PRO A 97 15.97 -8.93 1.81
CA PRO A 97 15.15 -7.96 2.54
C PRO A 97 15.55 -6.50 2.37
N THR A 98 16.77 -6.23 1.85
CA THR A 98 17.32 -4.88 1.68
C THR A 98 17.29 -4.39 0.24
N SER A 99 16.89 -5.22 -0.73
CA SER A 99 17.00 -4.90 -2.17
C SER A 99 16.30 -3.59 -2.55
N ILE A 100 15.11 -3.33 -1.98
CA ILE A 100 14.36 -2.09 -2.26
C ILE A 100 15.10 -0.87 -1.70
N ALA A 101 15.63 -0.97 -0.48
CA ALA A 101 16.35 0.11 0.16
C ALA A 101 17.67 0.42 -0.54
N GLU A 102 18.42 -0.62 -0.93
CA GLU A 102 19.66 -0.52 -1.70
C GLU A 102 19.42 0.14 -3.06
N PHE A 103 18.37 -0.26 -3.78
CA PHE A 103 17.99 0.35 -5.05
C PHE A 103 17.56 1.81 -4.87
N SER A 104 16.63 2.08 -3.95
CA SER A 104 16.03 3.42 -3.77
C SER A 104 17.05 4.46 -3.30
N SER A 105 18.00 4.06 -2.45
CA SER A 105 19.08 4.94 -1.97
C SER A 105 20.11 5.24 -3.07
N GLY A 106 20.32 4.30 -4.00
CA GLY A 106 21.19 4.44 -5.16
C GLY A 106 20.53 5.09 -6.37
N LEU A 107 19.21 5.33 -6.34
CA LEU A 107 18.46 5.86 -7.48
C LEU A 107 18.94 7.25 -7.86
N LYS A 108 19.25 7.42 -9.15
CA LYS A 108 19.69 8.68 -9.75
C LYS A 108 18.67 9.14 -10.78
N SER A 109 18.48 10.46 -10.88
CA SER A 109 17.73 11.08 -11.97
C SER A 109 18.69 11.41 -13.09
N GLN A 110 18.38 11.02 -14.33
CA GLN A 110 19.16 11.39 -15.52
C GLN A 110 18.51 12.58 -16.27
N GLY A 111 17.66 13.35 -15.57
CA GLY A 111 17.01 14.53 -16.10
C GLY A 111 15.63 14.28 -16.73
N LYS A 112 15.21 13.02 -16.87
CA LYS A 112 13.83 12.66 -17.20
C LYS A 112 13.03 12.30 -15.94
N PRO A 113 11.70 12.48 -15.93
CA PRO A 113 10.88 11.91 -14.88
C PRO A 113 10.97 10.38 -14.89
N ILE A 114 10.94 9.78 -13.71
CA ILE A 114 10.97 8.33 -13.54
C ILE A 114 9.54 7.80 -13.49
N LEU A 115 9.25 6.72 -14.22
CA LEU A 115 8.06 5.90 -14.01
C LEU A 115 8.49 4.63 -13.26
N MET A 116 8.12 4.55 -11.99
CA MET A 116 8.39 3.41 -11.12
C MET A 116 7.16 2.49 -11.07
N ILE A 117 7.27 1.35 -11.75
CA ILE A 117 6.22 0.32 -11.80
C ILE A 117 6.51 -0.72 -10.72
N PHE A 118 5.66 -0.77 -9.69
CA PHE A 118 5.74 -1.75 -8.61
C PHE A 118 4.89 -2.97 -8.93
N VAL A 119 5.52 -4.13 -9.11
CA VAL A 119 4.87 -5.44 -9.06
C VAL A 119 5.04 -5.97 -7.63
N ALA A 120 4.29 -5.38 -6.70
CA ALA A 120 4.48 -5.56 -5.27
C ALA A 120 3.20 -5.28 -4.45
N GLY A 121 3.28 -5.49 -3.14
CA GLY A 121 2.27 -5.01 -2.17
C GLY A 121 2.64 -3.65 -1.57
N ASP A 122 1.74 -3.11 -0.74
CA ASP A 122 1.84 -1.75 -0.17
C ASP A 122 3.15 -1.54 0.63
N THR A 123 3.62 -2.55 1.36
CA THR A 123 4.87 -2.50 2.16
C THR A 123 6.10 -2.16 1.33
N SER A 124 6.21 -2.71 0.12
CA SER A 124 7.36 -2.45 -0.78
C SER A 124 7.43 -1.01 -1.23
N ILE A 125 6.28 -0.33 -1.33
CA ILE A 125 6.20 1.08 -1.69
C ILE A 125 6.62 1.94 -0.50
N GLY A 126 6.18 1.57 0.71
CA GLY A 126 6.67 2.16 1.96
C GLY A 126 8.19 2.05 2.10
N GLU A 127 8.77 0.86 1.87
CA GLU A 127 10.23 0.67 1.88
C GLU A 127 10.95 1.55 0.85
N PHE A 128 10.39 1.66 -0.35
CA PHE A 128 10.95 2.50 -1.41
C PHE A 128 11.00 3.96 -1.00
N VAL A 129 9.87 4.54 -0.57
CA VAL A 129 9.79 5.98 -0.25
C VAL A 129 10.67 6.36 0.95
N ASN A 130 10.73 5.49 1.98
CA ASN A 130 11.55 5.73 3.17
C ASN A 130 13.06 5.59 2.91
N SER A 131 13.45 5.04 1.75
CA SER A 131 14.85 4.80 1.39
C SER A 131 15.33 5.69 0.24
N LEU A 132 14.50 6.64 -0.22
CA LEU A 132 14.85 7.53 -1.32
C LEU A 132 16.11 8.34 -0.99
N SER A 133 17.01 8.43 -1.99
CA SER A 133 18.25 9.18 -1.86
C SER A 133 18.03 10.64 -1.45
N THR A 134 18.86 11.15 -0.54
CA THR A 134 18.90 12.57 -0.14
C THR A 134 19.76 13.41 -1.07
N ASN A 135 20.61 12.79 -1.89
CA ASN A 135 21.64 13.47 -2.68
C ASN A 135 21.23 13.70 -4.13
N THR A 136 20.01 13.32 -4.49
CA THR A 136 19.47 13.41 -5.84
C THR A 136 18.11 14.09 -5.81
N LYS A 137 17.82 14.84 -6.88
CA LYS A 137 16.52 15.46 -7.12
C LYS A 137 15.87 14.89 -8.37
N GLY A 138 14.54 14.83 -8.38
CA GLY A 138 13.81 14.35 -9.54
C GLY A 138 12.32 14.28 -9.33
N SER A 139 11.64 13.65 -10.28
CA SER A 139 10.21 13.36 -10.20
C SER A 139 9.99 11.88 -10.44
N ILE A 140 9.20 11.24 -9.59
CA ILE A 140 8.85 9.82 -9.69
C ILE A 140 7.33 9.72 -9.80
N ARG A 141 6.87 9.06 -10.85
CA ARG A 141 5.49 8.61 -11.04
C ARG A 141 5.41 7.16 -10.59
N VAL A 142 4.60 6.90 -9.59
CA VAL A 142 4.34 5.58 -9.04
C VAL A 142 3.20 4.94 -9.85
N PHE A 143 3.42 3.72 -10.30
CA PHE A 143 2.40 2.84 -10.83
C PHE A 143 2.43 1.52 -10.07
N VAL A 144 1.28 0.93 -9.77
CA VAL A 144 1.20 -0.32 -9.01
C VAL A 144 0.47 -1.40 -9.80
N ILE A 145 1.05 -2.60 -9.78
CA ILE A 145 0.44 -3.84 -10.26
C ILE A 145 0.24 -4.72 -9.03
N PRO A 146 -1.01 -5.08 -8.69
CA PRO A 146 -1.29 -5.86 -7.49
C PRO A 146 -0.62 -7.23 -7.57
N ALA A 147 0.34 -7.48 -6.67
CA ALA A 147 1.06 -8.76 -6.58
C ALA A 147 1.21 -9.28 -5.13
N GLY A 148 0.67 -8.56 -4.14
CA GLY A 148 0.59 -8.98 -2.74
C GLY A 148 -0.79 -9.55 -2.35
N THR A 149 -0.94 -9.93 -1.07
CA THR A 149 -2.21 -10.40 -0.50
C THR A 149 -3.11 -9.25 -0.03
N GLY A 150 -2.52 -8.09 0.33
CA GLY A 150 -3.22 -6.83 0.60
C GLY A 150 -2.64 -5.76 -0.33
N ASN A 151 -3.44 -5.31 -1.29
CA ASN A 151 -3.05 -4.34 -2.31
C ASN A 151 -4.00 -3.13 -2.24
N SER A 152 -4.08 -2.53 -1.07
CA SER A 152 -5.05 -1.48 -0.78
C SER A 152 -4.84 -0.28 -1.69
N LEU A 153 -3.59 0.09 -2.00
CA LEU A 153 -3.30 1.17 -2.93
C LEU A 153 -3.76 0.83 -4.35
N ALA A 154 -3.44 -0.36 -4.87
CA ALA A 154 -3.88 -0.80 -6.20
C ALA A 154 -5.40 -0.84 -6.32
N LEU A 155 -6.09 -1.34 -5.29
CA LEU A 155 -7.55 -1.35 -5.20
C LEU A 155 -8.12 0.08 -5.20
N SER A 156 -7.50 1.00 -4.47
CA SER A 156 -7.92 2.40 -4.39
C SER A 156 -7.74 3.14 -5.71
N LEU A 157 -6.72 2.76 -6.49
CA LEU A 157 -6.51 3.24 -7.86
C LEU A 157 -7.46 2.53 -8.85
N GLY A 158 -8.16 1.48 -8.46
CA GLY A 158 -9.02 0.70 -9.37
C GLY A 158 -8.25 -0.24 -10.29
N VAL A 159 -6.96 -0.50 -10.01
CA VAL A 159 -6.14 -1.50 -10.68
C VAL A 159 -6.38 -2.86 -10.02
N THR A 160 -7.42 -3.55 -10.48
CA THR A 160 -7.91 -4.80 -9.85
C THR A 160 -7.34 -6.08 -10.44
N ASP A 161 -6.69 -5.99 -11.61
CA ASP A 161 -6.20 -7.13 -12.37
C ASP A 161 -5.09 -6.72 -13.36
N GLU A 162 -4.39 -7.72 -13.91
CA GLU A 162 -3.28 -7.52 -14.87
C GLU A 162 -3.73 -6.81 -16.15
N ALA A 163 -4.97 -7.02 -16.62
CA ALA A 163 -5.45 -6.43 -17.87
C ALA A 163 -5.64 -4.91 -17.73
N LYS A 164 -6.30 -4.47 -16.66
CA LYS A 164 -6.47 -3.05 -16.34
C LYS A 164 -5.13 -2.38 -16.06
N ALA A 165 -4.23 -3.05 -15.36
CA ALA A 165 -2.88 -2.54 -15.10
C ALA A 165 -2.17 -2.22 -16.41
N VAL A 166 -2.15 -3.18 -17.34
CA VAL A 166 -1.51 -3.03 -18.64
C VAL A 166 -2.15 -1.92 -19.45
N GLN A 167 -3.49 -1.92 -19.59
CA GLN A 167 -4.20 -0.86 -20.31
C GLN A 167 -3.79 0.51 -19.78
N ARG A 168 -3.83 0.71 -18.47
CA ARG A 168 -3.51 2.00 -17.85
C ARG A 168 -2.05 2.42 -18.04
N ILE A 169 -1.09 1.51 -17.95
CA ILE A 169 0.32 1.81 -18.23
C ILE A 169 0.47 2.43 -19.61
N PHE A 170 -0.20 1.88 -20.63
CA PHE A 170 -0.03 2.33 -22.01
C PHE A 170 -0.98 3.46 -22.43
N THR A 171 -2.06 3.72 -21.69
CA THR A 171 -3.05 4.77 -22.03
C THR A 171 -3.01 6.00 -21.14
N HIS A 172 -2.30 5.98 -20.01
CA HIS A 172 -2.28 7.14 -19.12
C HIS A 172 -1.69 8.37 -19.81
N THR A 173 -2.23 9.54 -19.47
CA THR A 173 -1.73 10.84 -19.86
C THR A 173 -1.31 11.63 -18.61
N ASN A 174 -0.82 12.85 -18.80
CA ASN A 174 -0.56 13.76 -17.67
C ASN A 174 -1.84 14.13 -16.89
N GLU A 175 -3.03 13.96 -17.47
CA GLU A 175 -4.30 14.21 -16.79
C GLU A 175 -4.66 13.08 -15.81
N ASN A 176 -4.08 11.89 -15.99
CA ASN A 176 -4.24 10.74 -15.09
C ASN A 176 -3.16 10.69 -14.02
N VAL A 177 -2.64 11.85 -13.61
CA VAL A 177 -1.59 11.92 -12.59
C VAL A 177 -2.04 12.80 -11.45
N SER A 178 -1.89 12.30 -10.24
CA SER A 178 -2.23 13.01 -9.01
C SER A 178 -1.04 13.04 -8.05
N PRO A 179 -0.98 13.98 -7.10
CA PRO A 179 0.03 13.95 -6.06
C PRO A 179 0.01 12.60 -5.32
N PHE A 180 1.18 12.04 -5.05
CA PHE A 180 1.28 10.83 -4.25
C PHE A 180 1.32 11.23 -2.78
N HIS A 181 0.15 11.27 -2.15
CA HIS A 181 0.00 11.71 -0.76
C HIS A 181 0.67 10.70 0.19
N LEU A 182 1.64 11.20 0.95
CA LEU A 182 2.31 10.50 2.02
C LEU A 182 1.90 11.07 3.36
N TYR A 183 1.99 10.19 4.35
CA TYR A 183 1.74 10.49 5.75
C TYR A 183 2.96 10.07 6.55
N SER A 184 3.09 10.63 7.75
CA SER A 184 4.21 10.34 8.62
C SER A 184 3.72 9.84 9.98
N ALA A 185 4.46 8.91 10.55
CA ALA A 185 4.29 8.46 11.93
C ALA A 185 5.63 8.65 12.67
N SER A 186 5.62 9.48 13.70
CA SER A 186 6.76 9.69 14.58
C SER A 186 6.59 8.87 15.85
N PHE A 187 7.55 8.00 16.11
CA PHE A 187 7.52 7.10 17.26
C PHE A 187 8.51 7.51 18.36
N PRO A 188 8.33 7.01 19.59
CA PRO A 188 9.28 7.23 20.69
C PRO A 188 10.69 6.73 20.36
N LYS A 189 11.70 7.40 20.91
CA LYS A 189 13.11 6.97 20.77
C LYS A 189 13.29 5.54 21.30
N GLY A 190 14.01 4.71 20.54
CA GLY A 190 14.21 3.29 20.86
C GLY A 190 13.15 2.36 20.25
N SER A 191 12.20 2.90 19.48
CA SER A 191 11.31 2.07 18.66
C SER A 191 12.09 1.35 17.57
N VAL A 192 11.64 0.15 17.23
CA VAL A 192 12.28 -0.74 16.24
C VAL A 192 11.27 -1.27 15.25
N VAL A 193 11.72 -1.57 14.03
CA VAL A 193 10.92 -2.31 13.03
C VAL A 193 11.24 -3.79 13.18
N LEU A 194 10.22 -4.62 13.34
CA LEU A 194 10.35 -6.07 13.33
C LEU A 194 10.37 -6.56 11.87
N GLU A 195 11.44 -7.26 11.52
CA GLU A 195 11.59 -7.89 10.21
C GLU A 195 11.00 -9.31 10.22
N ASN A 196 10.64 -9.80 9.04
CA ASN A 196 10.10 -11.14 8.82
C ASN A 196 10.99 -12.28 9.36
N THR A 197 12.28 -12.00 9.56
CA THR A 197 13.26 -12.96 10.09
C THR A 197 13.24 -13.08 11.62
N GLY A 198 12.37 -12.32 12.30
CA GLY A 198 12.36 -12.18 13.76
C GLY A 198 13.44 -11.25 14.29
N LYS A 199 14.27 -10.67 13.41
CA LYS A 199 15.23 -9.61 13.77
C LYS A 199 14.53 -8.27 13.87
N SER A 200 15.08 -7.39 14.70
CA SER A 200 14.63 -6.00 14.80
C SER A 200 15.71 -5.07 14.27
N ARG A 201 15.32 -4.05 13.51
CA ARG A 201 16.21 -2.96 13.11
C ARG A 201 15.78 -1.64 13.73
N GLN A 202 16.73 -0.71 13.88
CA GLN A 202 16.43 0.63 14.34
C GLN A 202 15.43 1.31 13.38
N LEU A 203 14.42 1.95 13.95
CA LEU A 203 13.46 2.74 13.19
C LEU A 203 14.10 4.07 12.76
N SER A 204 14.06 4.36 11.46
CA SER A 204 14.25 5.72 10.94
C SER A 204 12.98 6.52 11.20
N ASN A 205 13.10 7.66 11.88
CA ASN A 205 11.97 8.43 12.40
C ASN A 205 11.97 9.85 11.80
N PRO A 206 10.83 10.37 11.29
CA PRO A 206 9.55 9.68 11.12
C PRO A 206 9.62 8.56 10.08
N ILE A 207 8.72 7.58 10.17
CA ILE A 207 8.45 6.62 9.10
C ILE A 207 7.29 7.14 8.24
N LEU A 208 7.46 7.08 6.92
CA LEU A 208 6.45 7.46 5.95
C LEU A 208 5.57 6.27 5.57
N PHE A 209 4.29 6.54 5.33
CA PHE A 209 3.31 5.55 4.91
C PHE A 209 2.29 6.13 3.92
N VAL A 210 1.59 5.25 3.23
CA VAL A 210 0.63 5.57 2.16
C VAL A 210 -0.77 5.06 2.49
N VAL A 211 -0.87 3.89 3.10
CA VAL A 211 -2.14 3.16 3.24
C VAL A 211 -2.65 3.16 4.67
N VAL A 212 -1.84 2.80 5.65
CA VAL A 212 -2.36 2.60 7.01
C VAL A 212 -1.30 2.78 8.09
N ALA A 213 -1.67 3.52 9.13
CA ALA A 213 -1.09 3.42 10.45
C ALA A 213 -2.14 2.88 11.42
N SER A 214 -1.80 1.87 12.21
CA SER A 214 -2.78 1.23 13.09
C SER A 214 -2.17 0.69 14.38
N TRP A 215 -3.04 0.50 15.36
CA TRP A 215 -2.72 -0.02 16.68
C TRP A 215 -3.82 -0.99 17.15
N ALA A 216 -3.69 -1.51 18.37
CA ALA A 216 -4.64 -2.42 18.99
C ALA A 216 -4.86 -3.72 18.18
N PHE A 217 -6.11 -4.22 18.11
CA PHE A 217 -6.45 -5.47 17.45
C PHE A 217 -5.95 -5.52 16.00
N HIS A 218 -6.11 -4.45 15.20
CA HIS A 218 -5.65 -4.43 13.81
C HIS A 218 -4.14 -4.69 13.68
N ALA A 219 -3.32 -3.97 14.46
CA ALA A 219 -1.87 -4.17 14.43
C ALA A 219 -1.46 -5.58 14.90
N SER A 220 -2.22 -6.15 15.85
CA SER A 220 -1.97 -7.50 16.32
C SER A 220 -2.34 -8.57 15.29
N LEU A 221 -3.42 -8.38 14.52
CA LEU A 221 -3.76 -9.24 13.39
C LEU A 221 -2.63 -9.28 12.37
N VAL A 222 -2.12 -8.12 11.98
CA VAL A 222 -1.04 -8.02 11.00
C VAL A 222 0.21 -8.70 11.52
N ALA A 223 0.69 -8.32 12.71
CA ALA A 223 1.91 -8.87 13.29
C ALA A 223 1.83 -10.39 13.55
N ASP A 224 0.71 -10.91 14.05
CA ASP A 224 0.55 -12.34 14.33
C ASP A 224 0.33 -13.18 13.06
N SER A 225 -0.07 -12.54 11.96
CA SER A 225 -0.25 -13.21 10.66
C SER A 225 1.02 -13.28 9.81
N ASP A 226 2.09 -12.59 10.18
CA ASP A 226 3.22 -12.33 9.28
C ASP A 226 4.42 -13.28 9.43
N SER A 227 4.29 -14.31 10.27
CA SER A 227 5.30 -15.36 10.37
C SER A 227 5.35 -16.23 9.10
N GLU A 228 6.51 -16.82 8.80
CA GLU A 228 6.69 -17.71 7.65
C GLU A 228 5.69 -18.88 7.64
N ALA A 229 5.39 -19.44 8.81
CA ALA A 229 4.37 -20.47 8.97
C ALA A 229 2.99 -19.97 8.56
N MET A 230 2.64 -18.73 8.93
CA MET A 230 1.34 -18.14 8.65
C MET A 230 1.19 -17.72 7.18
N ARG A 231 2.26 -17.25 6.52
CA ARG A 231 2.22 -16.85 5.11
C ARG A 231 1.81 -17.99 4.17
N LYS A 232 2.06 -19.25 4.55
CA LYS A 232 1.61 -20.44 3.80
C LYS A 232 0.09 -20.54 3.67
N HIS A 233 -0.67 -19.88 4.55
CA HIS A 233 -2.13 -19.85 4.50
C HIS A 233 -2.70 -18.76 3.58
N GLY A 234 -1.86 -18.02 2.85
CA GLY A 234 -2.30 -16.94 1.95
C GLY A 234 -3.14 -15.90 2.69
N ILE A 235 -4.23 -15.42 2.08
CA ILE A 235 -5.18 -14.47 2.72
C ILE A 235 -5.81 -15.05 4.00
N GLY A 236 -5.97 -16.39 4.08
CA GLY A 236 -6.54 -17.07 5.24
C GLY A 236 -5.76 -16.88 6.55
N ARG A 237 -4.50 -16.43 6.48
CA ARG A 237 -3.65 -16.15 7.64
C ARG A 237 -4.26 -15.13 8.60
N PHE A 238 -4.95 -14.12 8.07
CA PHE A 238 -5.58 -13.08 8.89
C PHE A 238 -6.77 -13.62 9.68
N LYS A 239 -7.51 -14.59 9.12
CA LYS A 239 -8.60 -15.27 9.84
C LYS A 239 -8.08 -16.10 11.01
N VAL A 240 -6.98 -16.84 10.80
CA VAL A 240 -6.34 -17.62 11.87
C VAL A 240 -5.81 -16.69 12.97
N ALA A 241 -5.10 -15.61 12.60
CA ALA A 241 -4.63 -14.61 13.54
C ALA A 241 -5.78 -13.94 14.31
N ALA A 242 -6.92 -13.68 13.65
CA ALA A 242 -8.11 -13.14 14.30
C ALA A 242 -8.68 -14.07 15.36
N HIS A 243 -8.85 -15.35 15.06
CA HIS A 243 -9.32 -16.32 16.06
C HIS A 243 -8.39 -16.41 17.28
N GLN A 244 -7.07 -16.38 17.07
CA GLN A 244 -6.09 -16.38 18.15
C GLN A 244 -6.08 -15.08 18.96
N ASN A 245 -6.29 -13.94 18.31
CA ASN A 245 -6.36 -12.66 18.99
C ASN A 245 -7.65 -12.52 19.80
N LEU A 246 -8.79 -13.00 19.28
CA LEU A 246 -10.07 -12.89 19.97
C LEU A 246 -10.21 -13.81 21.19
N SER A 247 -9.30 -14.79 21.36
CA SER A 247 -9.26 -15.60 22.59
C SER A 247 -8.56 -14.91 23.76
N ARG A 248 -7.99 -13.71 23.55
CA ARG A 248 -7.38 -12.88 24.60
C ARG A 248 -8.07 -11.51 24.67
N ARG A 249 -8.06 -10.90 25.86
CA ARG A 249 -8.62 -9.56 26.09
C ARG A 249 -7.87 -8.52 25.25
N GLN A 250 -8.58 -7.85 24.36
CA GLN A 250 -8.05 -6.82 23.48
C GLN A 250 -8.18 -5.46 24.15
N GLU A 251 -7.21 -5.13 25.01
CA GLU A 251 -7.24 -3.91 25.82
C GLU A 251 -5.91 -3.17 25.72
N TYR A 252 -5.95 -1.98 25.12
CA TYR A 252 -4.77 -1.17 24.82
C TYR A 252 -4.95 0.21 25.43
N ASP A 253 -4.18 0.49 26.48
CA ASP A 253 -4.34 1.71 27.29
C ASP A 253 -3.76 2.91 26.56
N GLY A 254 -4.55 3.95 26.33
CA GLY A 254 -4.06 5.17 25.72
C GLY A 254 -5.15 6.23 25.55
N GLU A 255 -4.73 7.37 25.03
CA GLU A 255 -5.60 8.50 24.70
C GLU A 255 -5.24 9.01 23.29
N LEU A 256 -6.24 9.14 22.43
CA LEU A 256 -6.09 9.69 21.10
C LEU A 256 -6.61 11.13 21.08
N ILE A 257 -5.78 12.04 20.58
CA ILE A 257 -6.07 13.47 20.49
C ILE A 257 -5.91 13.88 19.03
N VAL A 258 -6.97 14.43 18.43
CA VAL A 258 -6.90 15.14 17.16
C VAL A 258 -6.82 16.63 17.46
N SER A 259 -5.80 17.30 16.95
CA SER A 259 -5.57 18.72 17.18
C SER A 259 -5.28 19.48 15.89
N ASP A 260 -5.70 20.74 15.84
CA ASP A 260 -5.29 21.71 14.83
C ASP A 260 -4.41 22.81 15.48
N LYS A 261 -4.13 23.89 14.74
CA LYS A 261 -3.38 25.06 15.25
C LYS A 261 -4.07 25.81 16.41
N ASN A 262 -5.37 25.60 16.61
CA ASN A 262 -6.16 26.26 17.65
C ASN A 262 -6.28 25.40 18.92
N GLY A 263 -5.86 24.14 18.88
CA GLY A 263 -5.81 23.23 20.03
C GLY A 263 -6.43 21.86 19.76
N ALA A 264 -6.77 21.15 20.84
CA ALA A 264 -7.41 19.84 20.74
C ALA A 264 -8.86 19.97 20.28
N MET A 265 -9.20 19.26 19.20
CA MET A 265 -10.53 19.24 18.59
C MET A 265 -11.33 18.02 19.03
N THR A 266 -10.68 16.88 19.20
CA THR A 266 -11.34 15.63 19.60
C THR A 266 -10.41 14.81 20.48
N VAL A 267 -10.98 14.22 21.54
CA VAL A 267 -10.25 13.37 22.48
C VAL A 267 -11.02 12.09 22.70
N HIS A 268 -10.41 10.96 22.36
CA HIS A 268 -10.92 9.62 22.65
C HIS A 268 -10.06 8.98 23.72
N LYS A 269 -10.67 8.71 24.88
CA LYS A 269 -10.01 7.97 25.96
C LYS A 269 -10.24 6.48 25.78
N GLY A 270 -9.16 5.70 25.85
CA GLY A 270 -9.20 4.25 25.84
C GLY A 270 -9.74 3.65 27.15
N PRO A 271 -9.48 2.35 27.39
CA PRO A 271 -8.67 1.48 26.54
C PRO A 271 -9.32 1.22 25.18
N PHE A 272 -8.48 1.09 24.16
CA PHE A 272 -8.92 0.78 22.80
C PHE A 272 -8.89 -0.72 22.55
N ALA A 273 -9.86 -1.24 21.80
CA ALA A 273 -9.80 -2.58 21.22
C ALA A 273 -9.34 -2.52 19.76
N TYR A 274 -9.66 -1.46 19.02
CA TYR A 274 -9.31 -1.31 17.62
C TYR A 274 -9.01 0.15 17.28
N LEU A 275 -7.97 0.38 16.48
CA LEU A 275 -7.61 1.70 16.02
C LEU A 275 -6.88 1.66 14.66
N VAL A 276 -7.45 2.32 13.66
CA VAL A 276 -6.89 2.46 12.32
C VAL A 276 -6.93 3.91 11.89
N ILE A 277 -5.85 4.36 11.26
CA ILE A 277 -5.70 5.68 10.65
C ILE A 277 -5.32 5.45 9.19
N THR A 278 -6.19 5.85 8.26
CA THR A 278 -6.03 5.52 6.85
C THR A 278 -6.72 6.53 5.93
N PRO A 279 -6.20 6.78 4.71
CA PRO A 279 -6.95 7.43 3.65
C PRO A 279 -7.70 6.43 2.74
N SER A 280 -7.39 5.13 2.82
CA SER A 280 -7.89 4.13 1.88
C SER A 280 -9.28 3.64 2.25
N GLN A 281 -10.14 3.49 1.23
CA GLN A 281 -11.48 2.95 1.43
C GLN A 281 -11.49 1.48 1.82
N LYS A 282 -10.52 0.71 1.33
CA LYS A 282 -10.51 -0.75 1.37
C LYS A 282 -9.11 -1.30 1.55
N PHE A 283 -8.94 -2.23 2.49
CA PHE A 283 -7.70 -3.01 2.59
C PHE A 283 -7.72 -4.25 1.69
N GLU A 284 -8.91 -4.79 1.46
CA GLU A 284 -9.19 -5.92 0.57
C GLU A 284 -10.53 -5.68 -0.15
N PRO A 285 -10.85 -6.37 -1.26
CA PRO A 285 -12.04 -6.06 -2.08
C PRO A 285 -13.37 -5.97 -1.29
N THR A 286 -13.52 -6.83 -0.27
CA THR A 286 -14.71 -6.91 0.60
C THR A 286 -14.54 -6.22 1.95
N PHE A 287 -13.33 -5.79 2.31
CA PHE A 287 -13.05 -5.14 3.60
C PHE A 287 -13.08 -3.63 3.44
N LYS A 288 -14.26 -3.02 3.58
CA LYS A 288 -14.49 -1.57 3.38
C LYS A 288 -14.39 -0.81 4.70
N ILE A 289 -13.16 -0.57 5.15
CA ILE A 289 -12.85 0.06 6.43
C ILE A 289 -13.23 1.54 6.49
N LEU A 290 -13.26 2.23 5.36
CA LEU A 290 -13.46 3.67 5.34
C LEU A 290 -14.30 4.10 4.13
N PRO A 291 -15.64 4.10 4.22
CA PRO A 291 -16.51 4.38 3.08
C PRO A 291 -16.28 5.73 2.39
N LYS A 292 -15.78 6.75 3.10
CA LYS A 292 -15.50 8.09 2.58
C LYS A 292 -14.02 8.35 2.26
N GLY A 293 -13.17 7.33 2.37
CA GLY A 293 -11.73 7.45 2.13
C GLY A 293 -11.45 7.86 0.70
N ASN A 294 -10.34 8.55 0.47
CA ASN A 294 -9.90 8.89 -0.87
C ASN A 294 -8.38 9.11 -0.88
N ILE A 295 -7.64 8.23 -1.55
CA ILE A 295 -6.17 8.30 -1.60
C ILE A 295 -5.67 9.50 -2.42
N TYR A 296 -6.54 10.12 -3.23
CA TYR A 296 -6.24 11.33 -3.99
C TYR A 296 -6.39 12.61 -3.17
N ASN A 297 -6.85 12.52 -1.91
CA ASN A 297 -6.96 13.64 -0.99
C ASN A 297 -5.90 13.52 0.10
N SER A 298 -5.51 14.66 0.68
CA SER A 298 -4.55 14.71 1.80
C SER A 298 -5.12 14.23 3.15
N ASP A 299 -6.41 13.92 3.22
CA ASP A 299 -7.10 13.64 4.47
C ASP A 299 -6.79 12.23 4.99
N LEU A 300 -6.62 12.12 6.30
CA LEU A 300 -6.67 10.87 7.05
C LEU A 300 -8.01 10.74 7.75
N TYR A 301 -8.36 9.51 8.10
CA TYR A 301 -9.51 9.23 8.92
C TYR A 301 -9.12 8.28 10.05
N VAL A 302 -9.52 8.64 11.25
CA VAL A 302 -9.41 7.81 12.45
C VAL A 302 -10.67 6.96 12.55
N VAL A 303 -10.52 5.65 12.62
CA VAL A 303 -11.60 4.69 12.87
C VAL A 303 -11.19 3.79 14.03
N GLY A 304 -11.98 3.77 15.09
CA GLY A 304 -11.68 2.95 16.25
C GLY A 304 -12.84 2.74 17.20
N PHE A 305 -12.64 1.87 18.17
CA PHE A 305 -13.61 1.61 19.23
C PHE A 305 -12.92 1.10 20.50
N LYS A 306 -13.58 1.28 21.64
CA LYS A 306 -13.07 0.94 22.97
C LYS A 306 -13.18 -0.55 23.27
N THR A 307 -12.44 -0.99 24.27
CA THR A 307 -12.58 -2.33 24.85
C THR A 307 -13.90 -2.46 25.58
N GLU A 308 -14.55 -3.61 25.44
CA GLU A 308 -15.74 -4.00 26.18
C GLU A 308 -15.59 -5.43 26.71
N GLU A 309 -16.36 -5.78 27.75
CA GLU A 309 -16.29 -7.10 28.38
C GLU A 309 -16.90 -8.22 27.53
N ASN A 310 -17.82 -7.89 26.61
CA ASN A 310 -18.48 -8.87 25.77
C ASN A 310 -17.52 -9.47 24.72
N SER A 311 -17.34 -10.80 24.73
CA SER A 311 -16.44 -11.53 23.83
C SER A 311 -16.79 -11.39 22.34
N ASP A 312 -18.06 -11.19 22.01
CA ASP A 312 -18.51 -11.05 20.61
C ASP A 312 -18.45 -9.60 20.11
N TYR A 313 -18.20 -8.65 21.00
CA TYR A 313 -18.26 -7.22 20.72
C TYR A 313 -17.43 -6.79 19.50
N ILE A 314 -16.15 -7.21 19.47
CA ILE A 314 -15.22 -6.89 18.39
C ILE A 314 -15.72 -7.51 17.08
N LEU A 315 -16.12 -8.78 17.11
CA LEU A 315 -16.60 -9.49 15.94
C LEU A 315 -17.87 -8.86 15.37
N ASP A 316 -18.79 -8.42 16.22
CA ASP A 316 -20.04 -7.82 15.78
C ASP A 316 -19.84 -6.47 15.10
N ILE A 317 -18.89 -5.66 15.55
CA ILE A 317 -18.48 -4.44 14.83
C ILE A 317 -17.76 -4.82 13.53
N MET A 318 -16.81 -5.76 13.59
CA MET A 318 -16.00 -6.13 12.43
C MET A 318 -16.80 -6.78 11.29
N LYS A 319 -17.88 -7.51 11.58
CA LYS A 319 -18.82 -8.02 10.56
C LYS A 319 -19.42 -6.87 9.73
N LYS A 320 -19.71 -5.72 10.36
CA LYS A 320 -20.25 -4.53 9.68
C LYS A 320 -19.24 -3.85 8.74
N VAL A 321 -17.94 -4.13 8.87
CA VAL A 321 -16.94 -3.69 7.89
C VAL A 321 -17.14 -4.38 6.53
N TYR A 322 -17.52 -5.66 6.55
CA TYR A 322 -17.82 -6.44 5.35
C TYR A 322 -19.20 -6.13 4.77
N ASP A 323 -20.11 -5.58 5.58
CA ASP A 323 -21.41 -5.05 5.15
C ASP A 323 -21.26 -3.63 4.58
N ASN A 324 -20.52 -3.51 3.49
CA ASN A 324 -20.29 -2.24 2.78
C ASN A 324 -19.78 -1.10 3.68
N GLY A 325 -19.08 -1.44 4.77
CA GLY A 325 -18.55 -0.50 5.73
C GLY A 325 -19.60 0.15 6.66
N SER A 326 -20.75 -0.51 6.91
CA SER A 326 -21.82 0.01 7.78
C SER A 326 -21.40 0.25 9.24
N HIS A 327 -20.25 -0.30 9.67
CA HIS A 327 -19.67 -0.04 10.99
C HIS A 327 -19.43 1.44 11.32
N VAL A 328 -19.24 2.33 10.34
CA VAL A 328 -19.04 3.77 10.59
C VAL A 328 -20.31 4.49 11.08
N ALA A 329 -21.47 3.84 10.98
CA ALA A 329 -22.73 4.32 11.53
C ALA A 329 -23.06 3.67 12.90
N ASP A 330 -22.18 2.80 13.39
CA ASP A 330 -22.32 2.16 14.70
C ASP A 330 -21.91 3.15 15.79
N GLU A 331 -22.77 3.40 16.76
CA GLU A 331 -22.51 4.33 17.87
C GLU A 331 -21.30 3.94 18.74
N ARG A 332 -20.87 2.68 18.67
CA ARG A 332 -19.70 2.16 19.38
C ARG A 332 -18.39 2.55 18.71
N VAL A 333 -18.44 3.00 17.46
CA VAL A 333 -17.29 3.34 16.62
C VAL A 333 -17.14 4.85 16.58
N PHE A 334 -15.96 5.35 16.93
CA PHE A 334 -15.60 6.73 16.65
C PHE A 334 -14.98 6.85 15.26
N TYR A 335 -15.28 7.97 14.62
CA TYR A 335 -14.90 8.29 13.25
C TYR A 335 -14.54 9.77 13.15
N ASP A 336 -13.27 10.08 12.93
CA ASP A 336 -12.79 11.47 12.85
C ASP A 336 -12.06 11.71 11.52
N GLN A 337 -12.44 12.76 10.81
CA GLN A 337 -11.68 13.25 9.64
C GLN A 337 -10.56 14.17 10.12
N VAL A 338 -9.36 13.95 9.58
CA VAL A 338 -8.13 14.67 9.91
C VAL A 338 -7.55 15.23 8.63
N ASN A 339 -7.66 16.54 8.45
CA ASN A 339 -7.14 17.20 7.25
C ASN A 339 -5.62 17.45 7.33
N ALA A 340 -5.05 18.02 6.25
CA ALA A 340 -3.61 18.26 6.13
C ALA A 340 -3.00 19.21 7.20
N GLU A 341 -3.80 20.05 7.86
CA GLU A 341 -3.35 20.98 8.90
C GLU A 341 -3.45 20.38 10.31
N MET A 342 -4.06 19.19 10.45
CA MET A 342 -4.30 18.54 11.73
C MET A 342 -3.25 17.47 12.04
N THR A 343 -3.13 17.16 13.33
CA THR A 343 -2.23 16.12 13.85
C THR A 343 -2.99 15.18 14.76
N ILE A 344 -2.67 13.90 14.69
CA ILE A 344 -3.15 12.86 15.59
C ILE A 344 -2.02 12.56 16.57
N THR A 345 -2.27 12.78 17.85
CA THR A 345 -1.36 12.38 18.94
C THR A 345 -1.99 11.22 19.69
N LEU A 346 -1.30 10.08 19.71
CA LEU A 346 -1.67 8.93 20.51
C LEU A 346 -0.75 8.84 21.73
N LEU A 347 -1.27 9.18 22.90
CA LEU A 347 -0.60 9.02 24.18
C LEU A 347 -0.75 7.56 24.63
N LEU A 348 0.38 6.90 24.87
CA LEU A 348 0.42 5.49 25.25
C LEU A 348 0.40 5.35 26.78
N GLY A 349 -0.56 4.59 27.28
CA GLY A 349 -0.66 4.16 28.67
C GLY A 349 0.25 2.97 28.99
N GLN A 350 -0.04 2.27 30.10
CA GLN A 350 0.79 1.19 30.63
C GLN A 350 0.64 -0.14 29.88
N ASN A 351 1.08 -0.17 28.63
CA ASN A 351 1.06 -1.37 27.79
C ASN A 351 2.34 -2.22 27.97
N ARG A 352 2.45 -2.96 29.07
CA ARG A 352 3.69 -3.72 29.40
C ARG A 352 4.00 -4.82 28.39
N ASP A 353 2.97 -5.55 27.97
CA ASP A 353 3.11 -6.68 27.04
C ASP A 353 3.60 -6.23 25.67
N LEU A 354 4.55 -6.96 25.09
CA LEU A 354 5.08 -6.66 23.76
C LEU A 354 3.97 -6.64 22.70
N GLN A 355 2.98 -7.52 22.81
CA GLN A 355 1.86 -7.61 21.87
C GLN A 355 1.05 -6.31 21.82
N LYS A 356 0.97 -5.58 22.93
CA LYS A 356 0.26 -4.31 23.06
C LYS A 356 1.05 -3.10 22.56
N ARG A 357 2.36 -3.27 22.36
CA ARG A 357 3.30 -2.24 21.90
C ARG A 357 3.62 -2.31 20.42
N ARG A 358 2.83 -3.06 19.64
CA ARG A 358 3.00 -3.22 18.20
C ARG A 358 2.08 -2.30 17.43
N PHE A 359 2.65 -1.59 16.47
CA PHE A 359 1.95 -0.80 15.47
C PHE A 359 2.13 -1.44 14.11
N CYS A 360 1.14 -1.29 13.24
CA CYS A 360 1.28 -1.63 11.83
C CYS A 360 1.33 -0.34 11.00
N ILE A 361 2.38 -0.22 10.18
CA ILE A 361 2.63 0.88 9.24
C ILE A 361 2.81 0.27 7.85
N ASP A 362 1.80 0.38 6.99
CA ASP A 362 1.74 -0.26 5.66
C ASP A 362 2.12 -1.76 5.68
N GLY A 363 1.69 -2.48 6.71
CA GLY A 363 2.00 -3.90 6.92
C GLY A 363 3.29 -4.17 7.69
N ALA A 364 4.19 -3.20 7.85
CA ALA A 364 5.39 -3.34 8.68
C ALA A 364 5.04 -3.23 10.17
N THR A 365 5.62 -4.10 10.99
CA THR A 365 5.41 -4.08 12.45
C THR A 365 6.45 -3.19 13.13
N VAL A 366 6.01 -2.10 13.75
CA VAL A 366 6.84 -1.22 14.60
C VAL A 366 6.58 -1.54 16.07
N ILE A 367 7.63 -1.79 16.85
CA ILE A 367 7.56 -2.04 18.29
C ILE A 367 8.03 -0.80 19.01
N VAL A 368 7.18 -0.24 19.87
CA VAL A 368 7.55 0.87 20.75
C VAL A 368 8.21 0.37 22.04
N PRO A 369 9.18 1.10 22.62
CA PRO A 369 9.81 0.70 23.87
C PRO A 369 8.81 0.72 25.03
N ASN A 370 9.09 -0.06 26.07
CA ASN A 370 8.29 -0.07 27.29
C ASN A 370 8.68 1.14 28.18
N VAL A 371 8.28 2.34 27.75
CA VAL A 371 8.48 3.58 28.50
C VAL A 371 7.12 4.26 28.71
N GLU A 372 6.89 4.71 29.93
CA GLU A 372 5.65 5.41 30.31
C GLU A 372 5.56 6.76 29.59
N ASN A 373 4.32 7.24 29.40
CA ASN A 373 4.02 8.56 28.82
C ASN A 373 4.65 8.79 27.45
N SER A 374 4.81 7.72 26.68
CA SER A 374 5.28 7.82 25.30
C SER A 374 4.14 8.20 24.36
N SER A 375 4.47 8.82 23.23
CA SER A 375 3.48 9.22 22.24
C SER A 375 3.88 8.83 20.82
N VAL A 376 2.86 8.58 20.00
CA VAL A 376 3.00 8.43 18.55
C VAL A 376 2.27 9.59 17.90
N ILE A 377 2.96 10.31 17.01
CA ILE A 377 2.42 11.49 16.33
C ILE A 377 2.24 11.15 14.85
N ILE A 378 1.03 11.32 14.33
CA ILE A 378 0.67 10.98 12.95
C ILE A 378 0.05 12.19 12.26
N GLY A 379 0.42 12.41 11.00
CA GLY A 379 -0.14 13.50 10.21
C GLY A 379 0.22 13.42 8.74
N TYR A 380 -0.36 14.32 7.96
CA TYR A 380 -0.03 14.49 6.54
C TYR A 380 1.42 14.94 6.38
N TYR A 381 2.15 14.32 5.45
CA TYR A 381 3.55 14.63 5.18
C TYR A 381 3.72 15.45 3.90
N GLY A 382 2.93 15.15 2.86
CA GLY A 382 3.06 15.79 1.55
C GLY A 382 3.27 14.78 0.43
N SER A 383 3.68 15.26 -0.74
CA SER A 383 4.03 14.41 -1.90
C SER A 383 5.48 14.58 -2.33
N ARG A 384 6.34 15.05 -1.42
CA ARG A 384 7.77 15.28 -1.67
C ARG A 384 8.58 14.64 -0.56
N VAL A 385 9.53 13.79 -0.92
CA VAL A 385 10.47 13.16 0.00
C VAL A 385 11.87 13.59 -0.42
N ASN A 386 12.61 14.24 0.49
CA ASN A 386 13.86 14.92 0.16
C ASN A 386 13.64 15.88 -1.04
N GLU A 387 14.41 15.72 -2.11
CA GLU A 387 14.29 16.49 -3.34
C GLU A 387 13.51 15.75 -4.47
N TRP A 388 12.79 14.68 -4.12
CA TRP A 388 11.97 13.90 -5.04
C TRP A 388 10.50 14.31 -4.96
N HIS A 389 9.92 14.68 -6.11
CA HIS A 389 8.49 14.92 -6.25
C HIS A 389 7.79 13.61 -6.63
N LEU A 390 6.86 13.16 -5.81
CA LEU A 390 6.14 11.90 -6.01
C LEU A 390 4.72 12.19 -6.51
N SER A 391 4.33 11.41 -7.51
CA SER A 391 3.00 11.43 -8.09
C SER A 391 2.57 10.00 -8.39
N VAL A 392 1.27 9.76 -8.55
CA VAL A 392 0.73 8.44 -8.84
C VAL A 392 -0.11 8.50 -10.10
N VAL A 393 -0.02 7.45 -10.91
CA VAL A 393 -0.88 7.26 -12.07
C VAL A 393 -2.22 6.69 -11.60
N SER A 394 -3.30 7.43 -11.84
CA SER A 394 -4.67 7.11 -11.40
C SER A 394 -5.40 6.14 -12.31
#